data_AF-A0A966TN22-F1
#
_entry.id   AF-A0A966TN22-F1
#
_cell.length_a   1.000
_cell.length_b   1.000
_cell.length_c   1.000
_cell.angle_alpha   90.00
_cell.angle_beta   90.00
_cell.angle_gamma   90.00
#
_symmetry.space_group_name_H-M   'P 1'
#
loop_
_entity.id
_entity.type
_entity.pdbx_description
1 polymer ?
#
loop_
_entity_poly.entity_id
_entity_poly.type
_entity_poly.pdbx_seq_one_letter_code
_entity_poly.pdbx_strand_id
1 'polypeptide(L)'
;MPILFIIDPPQSLQLKKDSTLALMKEAVKQNHEVYFCLQHDLYIDANQLFCRTHRFELDIFPKHEKNYETHPVSFFKALFMRKDPPVDQAYLHTTYLLDIAEKSNVKVFNKPSSIRSWNEKISILQFDTLIPKTLVTANPEIVKQFFKDHGDIILKPLDGMGGKNIFRVSEFEKILM
;
A
#
# COMPACT_ATOMS: atom_id res chain seq x y z
N MET A 1 -16.36 -18.01 -0.36
CA MET A 1 -16.72 -16.77 -1.10
C MET A 1 -15.54 -16.31 -1.93
N PRO A 2 -15.76 -15.57 -3.03
CA PRO A 2 -14.68 -15.02 -3.86
C PRO A 2 -13.99 -13.83 -3.17
N ILE A 3 -12.66 -13.88 -3.08
CA ILE A 3 -11.79 -12.84 -2.49
C ILE A 3 -10.72 -12.45 -3.50
N LEU A 4 -10.56 -11.15 -3.73
CA LEU A 4 -9.53 -10.60 -4.62
C LEU A 4 -8.36 -10.03 -3.82
N PHE A 5 -7.13 -10.31 -4.25
CA PHE A 5 -5.91 -9.68 -3.77
C PHE A 5 -5.26 -8.87 -4.91
N ILE A 6 -5.10 -7.56 -4.73
CA ILE A 6 -4.26 -6.74 -5.60
C ILE A 6 -2.85 -6.77 -5.04
N ILE A 7 -1.92 -7.36 -5.77
CA ILE A 7 -0.58 -7.69 -5.29
C ILE A 7 0.52 -7.07 -6.16
N ASP A 8 1.75 -7.11 -5.68
CA ASP A 8 2.94 -6.95 -6.52
C ASP A 8 3.12 -8.13 -7.48
N PRO A 9 3.91 -7.98 -8.55
CA PRO A 9 4.25 -9.09 -9.45
C PRO A 9 4.66 -10.33 -8.66
N PRO A 10 4.08 -11.52 -8.89
CA PRO A 10 4.36 -12.70 -8.06
C PRO A 10 5.84 -13.01 -7.88
N GLN A 11 6.67 -12.69 -8.87
CA GLN A 11 8.12 -12.86 -8.84
C GLN A 11 8.84 -12.03 -7.76
N SER A 12 8.24 -10.96 -7.26
CA SER A 12 8.80 -10.16 -6.16
C SER A 12 8.42 -10.68 -4.77
N LEU A 13 7.44 -11.57 -4.66
CA LEU A 13 6.95 -12.09 -3.38
C LEU A 13 7.95 -13.06 -2.75
N GLN A 14 8.13 -12.95 -1.43
CA GLN A 14 9.07 -13.79 -0.68
C GLN A 14 8.35 -14.91 0.08
N LEU A 15 8.37 -16.14 -0.45
CA LEU A 15 7.61 -17.28 0.08
C LEU A 15 7.65 -17.47 1.61
N LYS A 16 8.80 -17.21 2.25
CA LYS A 16 8.99 -17.41 3.70
C LYS A 16 8.58 -16.23 4.58
N LYS A 17 8.40 -15.03 4.02
CA LYS A 17 8.20 -13.78 4.78
C LYS A 17 6.99 -12.98 4.34
N ASP A 18 6.41 -13.34 3.20
CA ASP A 18 5.34 -12.60 2.58
C ASP A 18 4.00 -12.87 3.26
N SER A 19 3.48 -11.85 3.93
CA SER A 19 2.19 -11.92 4.61
C SER A 19 1.01 -11.98 3.65
N THR A 20 1.16 -11.50 2.40
CA THR A 20 0.12 -11.63 1.37
C THR A 20 -0.08 -13.09 0.99
N LEU A 21 1.01 -13.84 0.77
CA LEU A 21 0.94 -15.29 0.55
C LEU A 21 0.35 -16.02 1.76
N ALA A 22 0.71 -15.63 2.98
CA ALA A 22 0.13 -16.24 4.19
C ALA A 22 -1.39 -16.05 4.26
N LEU A 23 -1.89 -14.84 3.98
CA LEU A 23 -3.32 -14.52 3.96
C LEU A 23 -4.06 -15.28 2.85
N MET A 24 -3.50 -15.33 1.63
CA MET A 24 -4.10 -16.06 0.51
C MET A 24 -4.21 -17.55 0.79
N LYS A 25 -3.15 -18.17 1.33
CA LYS A 25 -3.14 -19.58 1.73
C LYS A 25 -4.18 -19.88 2.79
N GLU A 26 -4.29 -19.03 3.80
CA GLU A 26 -5.28 -19.20 4.86
C GLU A 26 -6.71 -19.04 4.34
N ALA A 27 -6.97 -18.08 3.46
CA ALA A 27 -8.27 -17.92 2.83
C ALA A 27 -8.68 -19.17 2.03
N VAL A 28 -7.77 -19.80 1.27
CA VAL A 28 -8.05 -21.08 0.59
C VAL A 28 -8.38 -22.18 1.60
N LYS A 29 -7.60 -22.31 2.69
CA LYS A 29 -7.85 -23.30 3.76
C LYS A 29 -9.22 -23.14 4.42
N GLN A 30 -9.74 -21.91 4.47
CA GLN A 30 -11.10 -21.60 4.94
C GLN A 30 -12.18 -21.74 3.86
N ASN A 31 -11.89 -22.45 2.76
CA ASN A 31 -12.82 -22.71 1.65
C ASN A 31 -13.29 -21.41 0.95
N HIS A 32 -12.41 -20.42 0.85
CA HIS A 32 -12.64 -19.26 -0.01
C HIS A 32 -12.02 -19.46 -1.39
N GLU A 33 -12.65 -18.86 -2.40
CA GLU A 33 -12.09 -18.82 -3.76
C GLU A 33 -11.20 -17.59 -3.82
N VAL A 34 -9.89 -17.81 -3.96
CA VAL A 34 -8.90 -16.74 -3.90
C VAL A 34 -8.44 -16.41 -5.31
N TYR A 35 -8.51 -15.14 -5.64
CA TYR A 35 -8.07 -14.56 -6.90
C TYR A 35 -7.04 -13.48 -6.63
N PHE A 36 -6.15 -13.26 -7.57
CA PHE A 36 -5.22 -12.13 -7.53
C PHE A 36 -5.10 -11.44 -8.88
N CYS A 37 -4.70 -10.16 -8.82
CA CYS A 37 -4.39 -9.36 -10.00
C CYS A 37 -3.32 -8.31 -9.66
N LEU A 38 -2.77 -7.68 -10.70
CA LEU A 38 -1.90 -6.51 -10.57
C LEU A 38 -2.71 -5.22 -10.70
N GLN A 39 -2.13 -4.08 -10.31
CA GLN A 39 -2.84 -2.79 -10.41
C GLN A 39 -3.28 -2.47 -11.85
N HIS A 40 -2.48 -2.82 -12.84
CA HIS A 40 -2.78 -2.56 -14.26
C HIS A 40 -3.84 -3.50 -14.84
N ASP A 41 -4.31 -4.49 -14.09
CA ASP A 41 -5.41 -5.37 -14.51
C ASP A 41 -6.78 -4.81 -14.18
N LEU A 42 -6.84 -3.74 -13.37
CA LEU A 42 -8.07 -3.01 -13.09
C LEU A 42 -8.39 -2.06 -14.24
N TYR A 43 -9.66 -2.04 -14.64
CA TYR A 43 -10.14 -1.09 -15.64
C TYR A 43 -11.63 -0.84 -15.47
N ILE A 44 -12.10 0.30 -15.98
CA ILE A 44 -13.52 0.61 -16.07
C ILE A 44 -13.96 0.44 -17.51
N ASP A 45 -15.06 -0.27 -17.70
CA ASP A 45 -15.78 -0.32 -18.96
C ASP A 45 -17.28 -0.13 -18.68
N ALA A 46 -17.95 0.69 -19.49
CA ALA A 46 -19.38 1.03 -19.33
C ALA A 46 -19.80 1.37 -17.88
N ASN A 47 -19.01 2.20 -17.17
CA ASN A 47 -19.21 2.60 -15.76
C ASN A 47 -19.11 1.47 -14.72
N GLN A 48 -18.64 0.29 -15.10
CA GLN A 48 -18.43 -0.83 -14.20
C GLN A 48 -16.93 -1.11 -14.07
N LEU A 49 -16.48 -1.35 -12.84
CA LEU A 49 -15.10 -1.73 -12.55
C LEU A 49 -14.93 -3.24 -12.79
N PHE A 50 -13.95 -3.59 -13.61
CA PHE A 50 -13.53 -4.95 -13.92
C PHE A 50 -12.09 -5.18 -13.51
N CYS A 51 -11.74 -6.46 -13.40
CA CYS A 51 -10.37 -6.90 -13.22
C CYS A 51 -10.08 -8.17 -14.01
N ARG A 52 -8.90 -8.24 -14.63
CA ARG A 52 -8.32 -9.50 -15.09
C ARG A 52 -7.66 -10.20 -13.91
N THR A 53 -7.96 -11.47 -13.70
CA THR A 53 -7.54 -12.19 -12.50
C THR A 53 -6.98 -13.56 -12.82
N HIS A 54 -6.18 -14.05 -11.89
CA HIS A 54 -5.72 -15.42 -11.83
C HIS A 54 -6.21 -16.07 -10.54
N ARG A 55 -6.62 -17.33 -10.63
CA ARG A 55 -6.98 -18.11 -9.45
C ARG A 55 -5.71 -18.52 -8.69
N PHE A 56 -5.76 -18.40 -7.37
CA PHE A 56 -4.70 -18.87 -6.50
C PHE A 56 -5.00 -20.28 -5.98
N GLU A 57 -3.99 -21.14 -5.98
CA GLU A 57 -4.06 -22.52 -5.48
C GLU A 57 -2.98 -22.75 -4.42
N LEU A 58 -3.31 -23.48 -3.36
CA LEU A 58 -2.51 -23.53 -2.12
C LEU A 58 -1.05 -23.96 -2.32
N ASP A 59 -0.84 -24.93 -3.23
CA ASP A 59 0.45 -25.58 -3.48
C ASP A 59 1.14 -25.07 -4.76
N ILE A 60 0.55 -24.05 -5.40
CA ILE A 60 1.09 -23.44 -6.62
C ILE A 60 1.53 -22.02 -6.31
N PHE A 61 2.82 -21.73 -6.56
CA PHE A 61 3.31 -20.37 -6.45
C PHE A 61 2.58 -19.47 -7.47
N PRO A 62 2.06 -18.28 -7.09
CA PRO A 62 1.27 -17.47 -8.00
C PRO A 62 2.08 -17.08 -9.24
N LYS A 63 1.40 -17.07 -10.39
CA LYS A 63 1.99 -16.64 -11.67
C LYS A 63 0.99 -15.75 -12.41
N HIS A 64 1.46 -14.59 -12.86
CA HIS A 64 0.69 -13.71 -13.73
C HIS A 64 0.95 -14.15 -15.18
N GLU A 65 0.07 -15.00 -15.70
CA GLU A 65 0.21 -15.63 -17.02
C GLU A 65 -0.63 -14.91 -18.09
N LYS A 66 -0.48 -15.29 -19.36
CA LYS A 66 -1.29 -14.70 -20.45
C LYS A 66 -2.77 -15.10 -20.37
N ASN A 67 -3.06 -16.25 -19.77
CA ASN A 67 -4.41 -16.73 -19.56
C ASN A 67 -4.96 -16.12 -18.27
N TYR A 68 -6.05 -15.36 -18.39
CA TYR A 68 -6.71 -14.71 -17.27
C TYR A 68 -8.23 -14.89 -17.39
N GLU A 69 -8.90 -14.83 -16.25
CA GLU A 69 -10.34 -14.65 -16.18
C GLU A 69 -10.66 -13.17 -16.04
N THR A 70 -11.80 -12.72 -16.56
CA THR A 70 -12.28 -11.34 -16.37
C THR A 70 -13.53 -11.38 -15.51
N HIS A 71 -13.51 -10.63 -14.41
CA HIS A 71 -14.64 -10.51 -13.51
C HIS A 71 -15.00 -9.05 -13.28
N PRO A 72 -16.30 -8.70 -13.20
CA PRO A 72 -16.67 -7.43 -12.58
C PRO A 72 -16.22 -7.47 -11.12
N VAL A 73 -15.74 -6.35 -10.57
CA VAL A 73 -15.26 -6.34 -9.18
C VAL A 73 -16.37 -6.67 -8.18
N SER A 74 -17.64 -6.42 -8.53
CA SER A 74 -18.82 -6.82 -7.77
C SER A 74 -19.01 -8.34 -7.61
N PHE A 75 -18.29 -9.17 -8.39
CA PHE A 75 -18.23 -10.62 -8.20
C PHE A 75 -17.63 -10.97 -6.82
N PHE A 76 -16.64 -10.21 -6.37
CA PHE A 76 -15.93 -10.46 -5.12
C PHE A 76 -16.71 -9.97 -3.90
N LYS A 77 -16.51 -10.62 -2.76
CA LYS A 77 -17.09 -10.19 -1.46
C LYS A 77 -16.09 -9.39 -0.63
N ALA A 78 -14.81 -9.66 -0.82
CA ALA A 78 -13.73 -8.93 -0.18
C ALA A 78 -12.60 -8.66 -1.17
N LEU A 79 -11.92 -7.54 -0.98
CA LEU A 79 -10.76 -7.14 -1.74
C LEU A 79 -9.65 -6.70 -0.79
N PHE A 80 -8.43 -7.20 -0.99
CA PHE A 80 -7.25 -6.78 -0.26
C PHE A 80 -6.31 -5.99 -1.18
N MET A 81 -6.07 -4.72 -0.86
CA MET A 81 -5.01 -3.90 -1.48
C MET A 81 -3.68 -4.21 -0.79
N ARG A 82 -2.89 -5.08 -1.41
CA ARG A 82 -1.63 -5.64 -0.88
C ARG A 82 -0.42 -5.32 -1.75
N LYS A 83 -0.56 -4.34 -2.63
CA LYS A 83 0.55 -3.67 -3.30
C LYS A 83 1.39 -2.96 -2.25
N ASP A 84 2.70 -3.21 -2.25
CA ASP A 84 3.65 -2.53 -1.39
C ASP A 84 3.79 -1.04 -1.78
N PRO A 85 4.10 -0.14 -0.81
CA PRO A 85 4.48 1.24 -1.10
C PRO A 85 5.70 1.32 -2.06
N PRO A 86 5.95 2.48 -2.69
CA PRO A 86 5.48 3.82 -2.31
C PRO A 86 4.02 4.10 -2.64
N VAL A 87 3.41 5.04 -1.92
CA VAL A 87 2.08 5.59 -2.23
C VAL A 87 2.24 6.65 -3.32
N ASP A 88 2.54 6.19 -4.54
CA ASP A 88 2.70 7.02 -5.73
C ASP A 88 1.36 7.32 -6.43
N GLN A 89 1.40 7.99 -7.58
CA GLN A 89 0.20 8.32 -8.35
C GLN A 89 -0.57 7.07 -8.80
N ALA A 90 0.10 5.99 -9.17
CA ALA A 90 -0.56 4.74 -9.57
C ALA A 90 -1.28 4.09 -8.37
N TYR A 91 -0.65 4.11 -7.20
CA TYR A 91 -1.27 3.70 -5.94
C TYR A 91 -2.51 4.54 -5.65
N LEU A 92 -2.42 5.87 -5.71
CA LEU A 92 -3.55 6.77 -5.46
C LEU A 92 -4.69 6.54 -6.46
N HIS A 93 -4.39 6.43 -7.76
CA HIS A 93 -5.39 6.09 -8.78
C HIS A 93 -6.09 4.77 -8.50
N THR A 94 -5.34 3.76 -8.06
CA THR A 94 -5.92 2.48 -7.64
C THR A 94 -6.93 2.69 -6.51
N THR A 95 -6.62 3.53 -5.51
CA THR A 95 -7.59 3.79 -4.42
C THR A 95 -8.89 4.45 -4.91
N TYR A 96 -8.86 5.28 -5.96
CA TYR A 96 -10.09 5.84 -6.53
C TYR A 96 -10.93 4.79 -7.26
N LEU A 97 -10.30 3.84 -7.96
CA LEU A 97 -11.00 2.69 -8.52
C LEU A 97 -11.65 1.86 -7.40
N LEU A 98 -10.94 1.67 -6.29
CA LEU A 98 -11.45 0.90 -5.16
C LEU A 98 -12.62 1.57 -4.41
N ASP A 99 -12.79 2.89 -4.50
CA ASP A 99 -14.02 3.54 -4.00
C ASP A 99 -15.26 3.08 -4.79
N ILE A 100 -15.11 2.74 -6.07
CA ILE A 100 -16.19 2.18 -6.91
C ILE A 100 -16.49 0.74 -6.48
N ALA A 101 -15.47 -0.02 -6.10
CA ALA A 101 -15.63 -1.35 -5.53
C ALA A 101 -16.43 -1.31 -4.21
N GLU A 102 -16.14 -0.38 -3.30
CA GLU A 102 -16.91 -0.22 -2.05
C GLU A 102 -18.40 0.07 -2.33
N LYS A 103 -18.70 0.93 -3.32
CA LYS A 103 -20.09 1.21 -3.74
C LYS A 103 -20.81 0.00 -4.35
N SER A 104 -20.05 -1.02 -4.77
CA SER A 104 -20.56 -2.26 -5.35
C SER A 104 -20.73 -3.37 -4.31
N ASN A 105 -20.84 -3.01 -3.02
CA ASN A 105 -20.96 -3.93 -1.87
C ASN A 105 -19.76 -4.89 -1.68
N VAL A 106 -18.57 -4.51 -2.17
CA VAL A 106 -17.32 -5.24 -1.92
C VAL A 106 -16.63 -4.66 -0.69
N LYS A 107 -16.25 -5.49 0.26
CA LYS A 107 -15.49 -5.03 1.43
C LYS A 107 -14.00 -4.85 1.06
N VAL A 108 -13.53 -3.61 1.02
CA VAL A 108 -12.14 -3.30 0.65
C VAL A 108 -11.27 -3.11 1.88
N PHE A 109 -10.14 -3.81 1.90
CA PHE A 109 -9.15 -3.81 2.97
C PHE A 109 -7.79 -3.29 2.47
N ASN A 110 -7.27 -2.18 2.98
CA ASN A 110 -7.92 -1.21 3.86
C ASN A 110 -8.87 -0.28 3.08
N LYS A 111 -9.70 0.48 3.79
CA LYS A 111 -10.62 1.46 3.19
C LYS A 111 -9.84 2.44 2.29
N PRO A 112 -10.18 2.58 0.99
CA PRO A 112 -9.39 3.39 0.05
C PRO A 112 -9.28 4.86 0.46
N SER A 113 -10.37 5.46 0.92
CA SER A 113 -10.36 6.84 1.43
C SER A 113 -9.46 7.01 2.66
N SER A 114 -9.36 6.00 3.51
CA SER A 114 -8.46 6.01 4.67
C SER A 114 -7.01 5.98 4.23
N ILE A 115 -6.67 5.18 3.22
CA ILE A 115 -5.29 5.14 2.68
C ILE A 115 -4.86 6.53 2.17
N ARG A 116 -5.76 7.25 1.49
CA ARG A 116 -5.46 8.60 0.99
C ARG A 116 -5.34 9.64 2.11
N SER A 117 -6.13 9.51 3.17
CA SER A 117 -6.19 10.50 4.27
C SER A 117 -5.21 10.22 5.41
N TRP A 118 -4.72 8.99 5.55
CA TRP A 118 -3.82 8.56 6.62
C TRP A 118 -2.43 8.22 6.08
N ASN A 119 -1.68 9.26 5.66
CA ASN A 119 -0.28 9.08 5.32
C ASN A 119 0.49 8.53 6.53
N GLU A 120 1.32 7.49 6.32
CA GLU A 120 2.01 6.75 7.39
C GLU A 120 2.86 7.62 8.31
N LYS A 121 3.39 8.77 7.83
CA LYS A 121 4.26 9.65 8.62
C LYS A 121 3.57 10.92 9.10
N ILE A 122 2.62 11.47 8.34
CA ILE A 122 1.89 12.69 8.76
C ILE A 122 0.80 12.35 9.75
N SER A 123 0.12 11.21 9.60
CA SER A 123 -1.02 10.85 10.45
C SER A 123 -0.67 10.76 11.94
N ILE A 124 0.59 10.45 12.27
CA ILE A 124 1.05 10.37 13.66
C ILE A 124 0.98 11.72 14.39
N LEU A 125 0.94 12.85 13.67
CA LEU A 125 0.83 14.19 14.25
C LEU A 125 -0.49 14.41 15.00
N GLN A 126 -1.49 13.55 14.78
CA GLN A 126 -2.75 13.56 15.54
C GLN A 126 -2.60 12.96 16.95
N PHE A 127 -1.44 12.37 17.28
CA PHE A 127 -1.13 11.72 18.55
C PHE A 127 0.13 12.33 19.17
N ASP A 128 0.13 13.65 19.34
CA ASP A 128 1.28 14.44 19.80
C ASP A 128 1.88 13.99 21.14
N THR A 129 1.06 13.46 22.04
CA THR A 129 1.48 12.87 23.33
C THR A 129 2.25 11.55 23.21
N LEU A 130 2.20 10.89 22.05
CA LEU A 130 2.80 9.57 21.81
C LEU A 130 4.01 9.61 20.85
N ILE A 131 4.38 10.79 20.34
CA ILE A 131 5.46 10.96 19.36
C ILE A 131 6.55 11.90 19.88
N PRO A 132 7.80 11.77 19.40
CA PRO A 132 8.80 12.81 19.63
C PRO A 132 8.38 14.12 18.95
N LYS A 133 8.97 15.24 19.39
CA LYS A 133 8.80 16.53 18.71
C LYS A 133 9.08 16.36 17.22
N THR A 134 8.08 16.64 16.39
CA THR A 134 8.12 16.38 14.94
C THR A 134 7.81 17.67 14.18
N LEU A 135 8.67 17.98 13.22
CA LEU A 135 8.49 19.08 12.26
C LEU A 135 8.32 18.49 10.86
N VAL A 136 7.36 19.02 10.09
CA VAL A 136 7.19 18.71 8.66
C VAL A 136 7.28 20.01 7.87
N THR A 137 8.26 20.11 6.97
CA THR A 137 8.50 21.33 6.17
C THR A 137 9.24 21.00 4.88
N ALA A 138 9.01 21.81 3.84
CA ALA A 138 9.83 21.85 2.63
C ALA A 138 10.87 22.99 2.67
N ASN A 139 10.84 23.85 3.70
CA ASN A 139 11.76 24.98 3.83
C ASN A 139 13.01 24.58 4.65
N PRO A 140 14.21 24.59 4.05
CA PRO A 140 15.44 24.17 4.72
C PRO A 140 15.83 25.08 5.90
N GLU A 141 15.46 26.36 5.89
CA GLU A 141 15.79 27.28 6.99
C GLU A 141 15.03 26.90 8.28
N ILE A 142 13.79 26.40 8.15
CA ILE A 142 13.02 25.91 9.29
C ILE A 142 13.67 24.63 9.85
N VAL A 143 14.23 23.77 9.00
CA VAL A 143 14.98 22.58 9.43
C VAL A 143 16.26 22.98 10.19
N LYS A 144 17.01 23.97 9.69
CA LYS A 144 18.19 24.51 10.38
C LYS A 144 17.83 25.03 11.77
N GLN A 145 16.72 25.75 11.91
CA GLN A 145 16.27 26.24 13.20
C GLN A 145 15.87 25.09 14.14
N PHE A 146 15.13 24.10 13.65
CA PHE A 146 14.77 22.92 14.43
C PHE A 146 16.00 22.14 14.92
N PHE A 147 17.05 22.04 14.10
CA PHE A 147 18.31 21.48 14.55
C PHE A 147 18.95 22.33 15.66
N LYS A 148 19.03 23.65 15.51
CA LYS A 148 19.60 24.53 16.55
C LYS A 148 18.87 24.38 17.90
N ASP A 149 17.56 24.18 17.87
CA ASP A 149 16.74 24.04 19.07
C ASP A 149 16.91 22.68 19.78
N HIS A 150 17.33 21.63 19.06
CA HIS A 150 17.33 20.25 19.55
C HIS A 150 18.69 19.52 19.54
N GLY A 151 19.67 19.97 18.75
CA GLY A 151 21.04 19.44 18.68
C GLY A 151 21.22 18.10 17.97
N ASP A 152 20.27 17.16 18.07
CA ASP A 152 20.31 15.85 17.41
C ASP A 152 18.92 15.52 16.84
N ILE A 153 18.81 15.41 15.51
CA ILE A 153 17.53 15.23 14.83
C ILE A 153 17.58 14.08 13.82
N ILE A 154 16.40 13.52 13.52
CA ILE A 154 16.20 12.57 12.44
C ILE A 154 15.47 13.26 11.28
N LEU A 155 16.09 13.26 10.11
CA LEU A 155 15.47 13.67 8.85
C LEU A 155 15.01 12.43 8.07
N LYS A 156 13.79 12.47 7.54
CA LYS A 156 13.20 11.38 6.76
C LYS A 156 12.21 11.93 5.74
N PRO A 157 12.14 11.37 4.51
CA PRO A 157 11.13 11.77 3.54
C PRO A 157 9.75 11.21 3.92
N LEU A 158 8.70 11.77 3.31
CA LEU A 158 7.32 11.38 3.59
C LEU A 158 6.88 10.10 2.86
N ASP A 159 7.45 9.82 1.70
CA ASP A 159 7.04 8.80 0.73
C ASP A 159 7.89 7.50 0.77
N GLY A 160 9.01 7.48 1.50
CA GLY A 160 9.87 6.29 1.63
C GLY A 160 9.38 5.24 2.64
N MET A 161 9.86 4.00 2.52
CA MET A 161 9.62 2.91 3.48
C MET A 161 10.92 2.15 3.78
N GLY A 162 10.93 1.32 4.83
CA GLY A 162 12.03 0.38 5.09
C GLY A 162 13.39 1.02 5.42
N GLY A 163 13.38 2.20 6.05
CA GLY A 163 14.62 2.90 6.45
C GLY A 163 15.30 3.70 5.34
N LYS A 164 14.76 3.72 4.12
CA LYS A 164 15.33 4.49 3.00
C LYS A 164 15.33 6.00 3.31
N ASN A 165 16.46 6.65 3.04
CA ASN A 165 16.66 8.10 3.19
C ASN A 165 16.37 8.62 4.62
N ILE A 166 16.68 7.83 5.64
CA ILE A 166 16.69 8.28 7.03
C ILE A 166 18.11 8.76 7.38
N PHE A 167 18.22 10.00 7.82
CA PHE A 167 19.48 10.62 8.21
C PHE A 167 19.41 11.05 9.67
N ARG A 168 20.43 10.70 10.46
CA ARG A 168 20.67 11.32 11.76
C ARG A 168 21.61 12.50 11.57
N VAL A 169 21.24 13.65 12.09
CA VAL A 169 22.05 14.87 12.06
C VAL A 169 22.32 15.26 13.51
N SER A 170 23.54 14.97 13.98
CA SER A 170 24.02 15.29 15.33
C SER A 170 25.09 16.39 15.36
N GLU A 171 25.66 16.71 14.20
CA GLU A 171 26.56 17.84 13.97
C GLU A 171 26.16 18.44 12.62
N PHE A 172 26.02 19.77 12.53
CA PHE A 172 25.44 20.40 11.35
C PHE A 172 26.39 20.50 10.14
N GLU A 173 27.64 20.05 10.29
CA GLU A 173 28.64 20.19 9.24
C GLU A 173 28.57 19.06 8.21
N LYS A 174 28.36 19.45 6.94
CA LYS A 174 28.58 18.73 5.66
C LYS A 174 27.44 17.97 4.96
N ILE A 175 26.20 17.90 5.45
CA ILE A 175 25.15 17.09 4.76
C ILE A 175 24.22 17.90 3.83
N LEU A 176 24.21 19.24 3.92
CA LEU A 176 23.30 20.11 3.15
C LEU A 176 23.99 21.15 2.25
N MET A 177 25.27 20.94 1.92
CA MET A 177 25.93 21.59 0.76
C MET A 177 25.91 20.64 -0.43
#